data_AF-A0A8T4Y1T5-F1
#
_entry.id   AF-A0A8T4Y1T5-F1
#
_cell.length_a   1.000
_cell.length_b   1.000
_cell.length_c   1.000
_cell.angle_alpha   90.00
_cell.angle_beta   90.00
_cell.angle_gamma   90.00
#
_symmetry.space_group_name_H-M   'P 1'
#
loop_
_entity.id
_entity.type
_entity.pdbx_description
1 polymer ?
#
loop_
_entity_poly.entity_id
_entity_poly.type
_entity_poly.pdbx_seq_one_letter_code
_entity_poly.pdbx_strand_id
1 'polypeptide(L)'
;DGKLRVGEVSMNETKVLVPFRKDVDLSNPSEWIAIDVNESNVTGVSTNPHIIRLDTNLREIKSTYFEKRRRIQKLAKYKPITSKRLMAKYSKREKNRVKDVCHKVSKT
;
A
#
# COMPACT_ATOMS: atom_id res chain seq x y z
N ASP A 1 -1.19 7.40 28.25
CA ASP A 1 -2.48 6.66 28.18
C ASP A 1 -3.59 7.50 27.58
N GLY A 2 -4.20 7.01 26.49
CA GLY A 2 -5.29 7.70 25.81
C GLY A 2 -6.64 7.38 26.42
N LYS A 3 -7.49 8.40 26.66
CA LYS A 3 -8.85 8.18 27.16
C LYS A 3 -9.69 7.50 26.07
N LEU A 4 -10.24 6.34 26.38
CA LEU A 4 -11.25 5.67 25.56
C LEU A 4 -12.61 6.33 25.81
N ARG A 5 -13.22 6.84 24.75
CA ARG A 5 -14.55 7.44 24.74
C ARG A 5 -15.48 6.54 23.94
N VAL A 6 -16.59 6.16 24.54
CA VAL A 6 -17.66 5.44 23.85
C VAL A 6 -18.44 6.46 23.02
N GLY A 7 -18.56 6.19 21.72
CA GLY A 7 -19.42 6.97 20.83
C GLY A 7 -20.89 6.57 21.00
N GLU A 8 -21.76 7.11 20.15
CA GLU A 8 -23.18 6.79 20.22
C GLU A 8 -23.43 5.29 19.98
N VAL A 9 -24.08 4.65 20.96
CA VAL A 9 -24.46 3.24 20.87
C VAL A 9 -25.74 3.14 20.07
N SER A 10 -25.70 2.39 18.97
CA SER A 10 -26.87 2.13 18.13
C SER A 10 -27.23 0.65 18.19
N MET A 11 -28.52 0.35 18.26
CA MET A 11 -29.02 -1.02 18.40
C MET A 11 -30.15 -1.27 17.40
N ASN A 12 -30.18 -2.49 16.87
CA ASN A 12 -31.33 -3.03 16.15
C ASN A 12 -31.73 -4.40 16.74
N GLU A 13 -32.75 -5.04 16.18
CA GLU A 13 -33.31 -6.31 16.66
C GLU A 13 -32.29 -7.47 16.73
N THR A 14 -31.13 -7.34 16.07
CA THR A 14 -30.16 -8.42 15.94
C THR A 14 -28.77 -8.08 16.52
N LYS A 15 -28.43 -6.79 16.72
CA LYS A 15 -27.07 -6.36 17.09
C LYS A 15 -27.07 -5.03 17.84
N VAL A 16 -26.05 -4.87 18.67
CA VAL A 16 -25.64 -3.60 19.28
C VAL A 16 -24.29 -3.19 18.69
N LEU A 17 -24.21 -1.95 18.19
CA LEU A 17 -22.97 -1.34 17.72
C LEU A 17 -22.47 -0.36 18.79
N VAL A 18 -21.31 -0.66 19.38
CA VAL A 18 -20.64 0.20 20.36
C VAL A 18 -19.33 0.71 19.75
N PRO A 19 -19.31 1.91 19.14
CA PRO A 19 -18.09 2.47 18.59
C PRO A 19 -17.21 3.03 19.73
N PHE A 20 -15.92 2.68 19.73
CA PHE A 20 -14.93 3.26 20.65
C PHE A 20 -14.02 4.24 19.91
N ARG A 21 -13.76 5.42 20.50
CA ARG A 21 -12.75 6.39 20.05
C ARG A 21 -11.66 6.48 21.11
N LYS A 22 -10.39 6.46 20.69
CA LYS A 22 -9.24 6.64 21.58
C LYS A 22 -8.55 7.94 21.23
N ASP A 23 -8.56 8.89 22.17
CA ASP A 23 -7.79 10.13 22.03
C ASP A 23 -6.33 9.81 22.42
N VAL A 24 -5.39 9.99 21.50
CA VAL A 24 -3.96 9.72 21.70
C VAL A 24 -3.21 11.03 21.78
N ASP A 25 -2.55 11.29 22.91
CA ASP A 25 -1.63 12.42 23.06
C ASP A 25 -0.28 12.07 22.40
N LEU A 26 0.07 12.83 21.36
CA LEU A 26 1.30 12.64 20.58
C LEU A 26 2.45 13.56 21.04
N SER A 27 2.26 14.36 22.09
CA SER A 27 3.25 15.35 22.54
C SER A 27 4.51 14.74 23.15
N ASN A 28 4.40 13.57 23.80
CA ASN A 28 5.54 12.83 24.36
C ASN A 28 5.30 11.30 24.35
N PRO A 29 5.47 10.63 23.20
CA PRO A 29 5.18 9.20 23.10
C PRO A 29 6.27 8.35 23.78
N SER A 30 5.83 7.27 24.43
CA SER A 30 6.71 6.31 25.12
C SER A 30 7.40 5.33 24.17
N GLU A 31 6.85 5.15 22.97
CA GLU A 31 7.36 4.25 21.94
C GLU A 31 7.29 4.93 20.58
N TRP A 32 8.27 4.62 19.72
CA TRP A 32 8.41 5.15 18.38
C TRP A 32 8.60 3.99 17.41
N ILE A 33 8.08 4.13 16.19
CA ILE A 33 8.35 3.21 15.08
C ILE A 33 8.96 4.02 13.95
N ALA A 34 10.19 3.69 13.58
CA ALA A 34 10.82 4.18 12.35
C ALA A 34 10.42 3.27 11.20
N ILE A 35 9.89 3.83 10.12
CA ILE A 35 9.52 3.08 8.91
C ILE A 35 10.42 3.53 7.77
N ASP A 36 11.17 2.59 7.20
CA ASP A 36 11.93 2.75 5.98
C ASP A 36 11.24 2.01 4.81
N VAL A 37 11.07 2.68 3.68
CA VAL A 37 10.34 2.16 2.51
C VAL A 37 11.27 2.11 1.30
N ASN A 38 11.57 0.91 0.83
CA ASN A 38 12.38 0.64 -0.35
C ASN A 38 11.57 -0.06 -1.46
N GLU A 39 12.13 -0.13 -2.68
CA GLU A 39 11.48 -0.79 -3.82
C GLU A 39 11.24 -2.30 -3.63
N SER A 40 11.98 -2.91 -2.71
CA SER A 40 11.94 -4.35 -2.45
C SER A 40 11.50 -4.72 -1.04
N ASN A 41 11.38 -3.76 -0.12
CA ASN A 41 10.95 -4.03 1.24
C ASN A 41 10.41 -2.79 1.96
N VAL A 42 9.63 -3.01 3.00
CA VAL A 42 9.28 -2.02 4.02
C VAL A 42 9.80 -2.54 5.34
N THR A 43 10.60 -1.73 6.05
CA THR A 43 11.20 -2.10 7.33
C THR A 43 10.70 -1.17 8.43
N GLY A 44 10.05 -1.73 9.45
CA GLY A 44 9.65 -1.05 10.67
C GLY A 44 10.58 -1.43 11.82
N VAL A 45 11.11 -0.46 12.54
CA VAL A 45 11.92 -0.67 13.75
C VAL A 45 11.28 0.09 14.90
N SER A 46 10.91 -0.60 15.98
CA SER A 46 10.35 0.05 17.16
C SER A 46 11.39 0.30 18.26
N THR A 47 11.03 1.11 19.26
CA THR A 47 11.83 1.32 20.49
C THR A 47 11.90 0.07 21.37
N ASN A 48 10.87 -0.78 21.29
CA ASN A 48 10.91 -2.18 21.74
C ASN A 48 11.66 -3.00 20.67
N PRO A 49 12.39 -4.10 20.96
CA PRO A 49 13.30 -4.78 20.00
C PRO A 49 12.59 -5.52 18.83
N HIS A 50 11.36 -5.13 18.49
CA HIS A 50 10.63 -5.63 17.35
C HIS A 50 11.09 -4.95 16.06
N ILE A 51 11.59 -5.78 15.14
CA ILE A 51 11.90 -5.42 13.76
C ILE A 51 10.87 -6.14 12.89
N ILE A 52 10.13 -5.37 12.10
CA ILE A 52 9.19 -5.88 11.10
C ILE A 52 9.82 -5.63 9.74
N ARG A 53 10.01 -6.68 8.94
CA ARG A 53 10.45 -6.55 7.56
C ARG A 53 9.43 -7.22 6.64
N LEU A 54 8.87 -6.44 5.74
CA LEU A 54 7.93 -6.88 4.73
C LEU A 54 8.62 -6.79 3.36
N ASP A 55 9.05 -7.92 2.81
CA ASP A 55 9.58 -7.93 1.45
C ASP A 55 8.43 -7.71 0.45
N THR A 56 8.68 -6.85 -0.55
CA THR A 56 7.70 -6.48 -1.57
C THR A 56 8.24 -6.80 -2.97
N ASN A 57 7.38 -7.34 -3.83
CA ASN A 57 7.76 -7.66 -5.21
C ASN A 57 7.64 -6.46 -6.17
N LEU A 58 7.69 -5.23 -5.65
CA LEU A 58 7.42 -4.01 -6.44
C LEU A 58 8.52 -3.78 -7.48
N ARG A 59 9.77 -4.03 -7.11
CA ARG A 59 10.93 -3.96 -8.01
C ARG A 59 10.79 -4.88 -9.22
N GLU A 60 10.47 -6.16 -9.01
CA GLU A 60 10.29 -7.14 -10.10
C GLU A 60 9.14 -6.75 -11.02
N ILE A 61 8.03 -6.26 -10.44
CA ILE A 61 6.88 -5.76 -11.20
C ILE A 61 7.35 -4.61 -12.10
N LYS A 62 7.99 -3.58 -11.54
CA LYS A 62 8.45 -2.41 -12.29
C LYS A 62 9.40 -2.78 -13.43
N SER A 63 10.40 -3.64 -13.17
CA SER A 63 11.33 -4.10 -14.21
C SER A 63 10.62 -4.88 -15.31
N THR A 64 9.70 -5.78 -14.95
CA THR A 64 8.92 -6.57 -15.93
C THR A 64 8.08 -5.68 -16.84
N TYR A 65 7.41 -4.67 -16.29
CA TYR A 65 6.58 -3.75 -17.06
C TYR A 65 7.40 -2.75 -17.86
N PHE A 66 8.57 -2.34 -17.38
CA PHE A 66 9.53 -1.54 -18.14
C PHE A 66 9.92 -2.24 -19.44
N GLU A 67 10.33 -3.51 -19.38
CA GLU A 67 10.70 -4.28 -20.58
C GLU A 67 9.52 -4.45 -21.55
N LYS A 68 8.30 -4.62 -21.03
CA LYS A 68 7.09 -4.64 -21.87
C LYS A 68 6.87 -3.30 -22.59
N ARG A 69 6.97 -2.17 -21.89
CA ARG A 69 6.84 -0.83 -22.50
C ARG A 69 7.92 -0.58 -23.54
N ARG A 70 9.17 -0.96 -23.26
CA ARG A 70 10.31 -0.84 -24.18
C ARG A 70 10.04 -1.58 -25.50
N ARG A 71 9.51 -2.80 -25.45
CA ARG A 71 9.11 -3.57 -26.64
C ARG A 71 7.97 -2.90 -27.41
N ILE A 72 6.98 -2.34 -26.71
CA ILE A 72 5.84 -1.62 -27.31
C ILE A 72 6.28 -0.33 -28.00
N GLN A 73 7.24 0.39 -27.43
CA GLN A 73 7.81 1.61 -28.03
C GLN A 73 8.51 1.30 -29.36
N LYS A 74 9.24 0.18 -29.46
CA LYS A 74 9.84 -0.25 -30.74
C LYS A 74 8.79 -0.52 -31.82
N LEU A 75 7.60 -1.01 -31.44
CA LEU A 75 6.47 -1.22 -32.35
C LEU A 75 5.80 0.09 -32.79
N ALA A 76 5.99 1.20 -32.08
CA ALA A 76 5.29 2.46 -32.35
C ALA A 76 5.58 3.02 -33.75
N LYS A 77 6.81 2.80 -34.25
CA LYS A 77 7.23 3.24 -35.60
C LYS A 77 6.39 2.61 -36.71
N TYR A 78 6.04 1.33 -36.57
CA TYR A 78 5.38 0.55 -37.63
C TYR A 78 3.89 0.33 -37.37
N LYS A 79 3.45 0.34 -36.11
CA LYS A 79 2.06 0.07 -35.70
C LYS A 79 1.61 1.05 -34.59
N PRO A 80 1.43 2.34 -34.89
CA PRO A 80 1.17 3.38 -33.88
C PRO A 80 -0.13 3.15 -33.10
N ILE A 81 -1.22 2.76 -33.78
CA ILE A 81 -2.52 2.49 -33.13
C ILE A 81 -2.41 1.32 -32.16
N THR A 82 -1.77 0.22 -32.60
CA THR A 82 -1.58 -0.97 -31.76
C THR A 82 -0.66 -0.67 -30.59
N SER A 83 0.44 0.06 -30.82
CA SER A 83 1.38 0.46 -29.78
C SER A 83 0.72 1.31 -28.71
N LYS A 84 -0.08 2.33 -29.11
CA LYS A 84 -0.83 3.18 -28.17
C LYS A 84 -1.82 2.37 -27.33
N ARG A 85 -2.57 1.45 -27.94
CA ARG A 85 -3.50 0.55 -27.24
C ARG A 85 -2.77 -0.35 -26.24
N LEU A 86 -1.65 -0.96 -26.64
CA LEU A 86 -0.85 -1.83 -25.77
C LEU A 86 -0.23 -1.04 -24.62
N MET A 87 0.28 0.16 -24.88
CA MET A 87 0.85 1.04 -23.86
C MET A 87 -0.20 1.34 -22.78
N ALA A 88 -1.40 1.77 -23.17
CA ALA A 88 -2.50 2.03 -22.23
C ALA A 88 -2.87 0.77 -21.42
N LYS A 89 -2.99 -0.40 -22.07
CA LYS A 89 -3.30 -1.68 -21.42
C LYS A 89 -2.26 -2.04 -20.35
N TYR A 90 -0.98 -1.97 -20.68
CA TYR A 90 0.08 -2.37 -19.76
C TYR A 90 0.35 -1.34 -18.67
N SER A 91 0.21 -0.03 -18.94
CA SER A 91 0.25 1.00 -17.89
C SER A 91 -0.88 0.82 -16.87
N LYS A 92 -2.11 0.54 -17.33
CA LYS A 92 -3.25 0.27 -16.42
C LYS A 92 -3.00 -0.99 -15.58
N ARG A 93 -2.48 -2.06 -16.18
CA ARG A 93 -2.17 -3.32 -15.49
C ARG A 93 -1.08 -3.16 -14.44
N GLU A 94 0.00 -2.44 -14.75
CA GLU A 94 1.06 -2.13 -13.79
C GLU A 94 0.50 -1.33 -12.60
N LYS A 95 -0.25 -0.25 -12.87
CA LYS A 95 -0.86 0.58 -11.83
C LYS A 95 -1.74 -0.25 -10.90
N ASN A 96 -2.59 -1.11 -11.46
CA ASN A 96 -3.46 -1.97 -10.66
C ASN A 96 -2.66 -2.96 -9.81
N ARG A 97 -1.58 -3.55 -10.35
CA ARG A 97 -0.75 -4.52 -9.61
C ARG A 97 0.06 -3.87 -8.50
N VAL A 98 0.62 -2.68 -8.74
CA VAL A 98 1.27 -1.88 -7.70
C VAL A 98 0.28 -1.51 -6.60
N LYS A 99 -0.94 -1.06 -6.97
CA LYS A 99 -1.98 -0.71 -6.00
C LYS A 99 -2.39 -1.91 -5.13
N ASP A 100 -2.53 -3.09 -5.73
CA ASP A 100 -2.83 -4.34 -5.01
C ASP A 100 -1.74 -4.71 -4.00
N VAL A 101 -0.45 -4.60 -4.39
CA VAL A 101 0.67 -4.83 -3.47
C VAL A 101 0.67 -3.82 -2.33
N CYS A 102 0.51 -2.52 -2.61
CA CYS A 102 0.44 -1.50 -1.58
C CYS A 102 -0.69 -1.75 -0.58
N HIS A 103 -1.87 -2.14 -1.06
CA HIS A 103 -3.04 -2.43 -0.21
C HIS A 103 -2.83 -3.65 0.70
N LYS A 104 -2.09 -4.66 0.22
CA LYS A 104 -1.71 -5.83 1.01
C LYS A 104 -0.70 -5.45 2.09
N VAL A 105 0.34 -4.70 1.73
CA VAL A 105 1.37 -4.24 2.67
C VAL A 105 0.77 -3.33 3.74
N SER A 106 -0.15 -2.41 3.38
CA SER A 106 -0.78 -1.51 4.35
C SER A 106 -1.79 -2.17 5.29
N LYS A 107 -2.23 -3.38 4.99
CA LYS A 107 -3.15 -4.16 5.82
C LYS A 107 -2.43 -5.13 6.76
N THR A 108 -1.14 -5.37 6.51
CA THR A 108 -0.32 -6.28 7.31
C THR A 108 0.15 -5.54 8.55
#